data_AF-A0A818L213-F1
#
_entry.id   AF-A0A818L213-F1
#
_cell.length_a   1.000
_cell.length_b   1.000
_cell.length_c   1.000
_cell.angle_alpha   90.00
_cell.angle_beta   90.00
_cell.angle_gamma   90.00
#
_symmetry.space_group_name_H-M   'P 1'
#
loop_
_entity.id
_entity.type
_entity.pdbx_description
1 polymer ?
#
loop_
_entity_poly.entity_id
_entity_poly.type
_entity_poly.pdbx_seq_one_letter_code
_entity_poly.pdbx_strand_id
1 'polypeptide(L)'
;TVYISPALRQKQTSSDNNSMIELKLCLQSQLNRLNKKNSSSISIEIESIYRSQSRSTMNSCLYQLCHDSLLSSLSLTDQSLLA
;
A
#
# COMPACT_ATOMS: atom_id res chain seq x y z
N THR A 1 13.02 -13.93 -26.06
CA THR A 1 11.79 -13.58 -25.32
C THR A 1 10.72 -14.59 -25.67
N VAL A 2 10.22 -15.35 -24.69
CA VAL A 2 9.22 -16.42 -24.92
C VAL A 2 7.84 -15.79 -25.08
N TYR A 3 7.10 -16.15 -26.13
CA TYR A 3 5.73 -15.67 -26.33
C TYR A 3 4.79 -16.31 -25.30
N ILE A 4 4.14 -15.46 -24.51
CA ILE A 4 3.06 -15.86 -23.58
C ILE A 4 1.72 -15.56 -24.28
N SER A 5 0.69 -16.40 -24.09
CA SER A 5 -0.63 -16.16 -24.69
C SER A 5 -1.42 -15.07 -23.93
N PRO A 6 -2.36 -14.36 -24.58
CA PRO A 6 -3.15 -13.30 -23.94
C PRO A 6 -3.90 -13.75 -22.67
N ALA A 7 -4.49 -14.94 -22.69
CA ALA A 7 -5.21 -15.50 -21.54
C ALA A 7 -4.28 -15.75 -20.34
N LEU A 8 -3.06 -16.23 -20.60
CA LEU A 8 -2.05 -16.42 -19.55
C LEU A 8 -1.57 -15.08 -18.97
N ARG A 9 -1.39 -14.05 -19.83
CA ARG A 9 -1.08 -12.68 -19.37
C ARG A 9 -2.17 -12.12 -18.46
N GLN A 10 -3.44 -12.26 -18.85
CA GLN A 10 -4.58 -11.77 -18.05
C GLN A 10 -4.66 -12.45 -16.69
N LYS A 11 -4.47 -13.76 -16.62
CA LYS A 11 -4.47 -14.51 -15.36
C LYS A 11 -3.34 -14.06 -14.42
N GLN A 12 -2.16 -13.79 -14.98
CA GLN A 12 -1.02 -13.27 -14.23
C GLN A 12 -1.33 -11.87 -13.66
N THR A 13 -1.84 -10.96 -14.49
CA THR A 13 -2.23 -9.62 -14.02
C THR A 13 -3.30 -9.65 -12.94
N SER A 14 -4.30 -10.54 -13.03
CA SER A 14 -5.33 -10.66 -11.99
C SER A 14 -4.76 -11.18 -10.67
N SER A 15 -3.83 -12.12 -10.72
CA SER A 15 -3.15 -12.63 -9.52
C SER A 15 -2.25 -11.58 -8.88
N ASP A 16 -1.52 -10.82 -9.68
CA ASP A 16 -0.63 -9.75 -9.21
C ASP A 16 -1.42 -8.56 -8.63
N ASN A 17 -2.61 -8.28 -9.17
CA ASN A 17 -3.51 -7.28 -8.61
C ASN A 17 -4.04 -7.68 -7.23
N ASN A 18 -4.39 -8.95 -7.02
CA ASN A 18 -4.87 -9.43 -5.73
C ASN A 18 -3.77 -9.35 -4.65
N SER A 19 -2.54 -9.76 -4.97
CA SER A 19 -1.41 -9.66 -4.03
C SER A 19 -1.07 -8.19 -3.70
N MET A 20 -1.23 -7.27 -4.65
CA MET A 20 -1.05 -5.84 -4.40
C MET A 20 -2.13 -5.26 -3.48
N ILE A 21 -3.38 -5.70 -3.61
CA ILE A 21 -4.49 -5.30 -2.72
C ILE A 21 -4.24 -5.81 -1.31
N GLU A 22 -3.83 -7.07 -1.16
CA GLU A 22 -3.48 -7.66 0.13
C GLU A 22 -2.33 -6.91 0.81
N LEU A 23 -1.29 -6.56 0.06
CA LEU A 23 -0.18 -5.75 0.55
C LEU A 23 -0.66 -4.38 1.03
N LYS A 24 -1.52 -3.71 0.25
CA LYS A 24 -2.10 -2.41 0.62
C LYS A 24 -2.88 -2.49 1.92
N LEU A 25 -3.75 -3.50 2.06
CA LEU A 25 -4.55 -3.71 3.27
C LEU A 25 -3.67 -4.00 4.49
N CYS A 26 -2.63 -4.82 4.32
CA CYS A 26 -1.69 -5.14 5.39
C CYS A 26 -0.96 -3.89 5.89
N LEU A 27 -0.38 -3.11 4.98
CA LEU A 27 0.33 -1.87 5.32
C LEU A 27 -0.59 -0.84 5.95
N GLN A 28 -1.81 -0.69 5.42
CA GLN A 28 -2.79 0.22 5.98
C GLN A 28 -3.21 -0.19 7.40
N SER A 29 -3.37 -1.50 7.66
CA SER A 29 -3.65 -2.00 9.01
C SER A 29 -2.52 -1.68 10.00
N GLN A 30 -1.27 -1.85 9.58
CA GLN A 30 -0.11 -1.52 10.40
C GLN A 30 -0.04 -0.02 10.72
N LEU A 31 -0.23 0.82 9.71
CA LEU A 31 -0.23 2.28 9.87
C LEU A 31 -1.40 2.77 10.73
N ASN A 32 -2.59 2.17 10.60
CA ASN A 32 -3.75 2.52 11.43
C ASN A 32 -3.56 2.16 12.91
N ARG A 33 -2.74 1.14 13.21
CA ARG A 33 -2.39 0.74 14.58
C ARG A 33 -1.19 1.50 15.14
N LEU A 34 -0.55 2.35 14.34
CA LEU A 34 0.67 3.07 14.70
C LEU A 34 0.40 4.05 15.85
N ASN A 35 1.18 3.88 16.92
CA ASN A 35 1.19 4.72 18.10
C ASN A 35 2.63 4.85 18.61
N LYS A 36 2.91 5.85 19.44
CA LYS A 36 4.24 6.12 19.99
C LYS A 36 4.82 4.94 20.77
N LYS A 37 3.97 4.11 21.38
CA LYS A 37 4.38 2.94 22.18
C LYS A 37 4.79 1.73 21.33
N ASN A 38 4.22 1.57 20.14
CA ASN A 38 4.42 0.39 19.28
C ASN A 38 5.14 0.74 17.96
N SER A 39 5.62 1.98 17.79
CA SER A 39 6.28 2.46 16.57
C SER A 39 7.50 1.62 16.18
N SER A 40 8.34 1.23 17.15
CA SER A 40 9.51 0.39 16.90
C SER A 40 9.10 -1.00 16.39
N SER A 41 8.10 -1.63 17.02
CA SER A 41 7.59 -2.95 16.59
C SER A 41 7.01 -2.89 15.18
N ILE A 42 6.19 -1.87 14.90
CA ILE A 42 5.57 -1.69 13.58
C ILE A 42 6.64 -1.41 12.51
N SER A 43 7.69 -0.66 12.84
CA SER A 43 8.82 -0.45 11.93
C SER A 43 9.49 -1.77 11.54
N ILE A 44 9.72 -2.67 12.50
CA ILE A 44 10.31 -3.99 12.25
C ILE A 44 9.38 -4.85 11.37
N GLU A 45 8.07 -4.81 11.63
CA GLU A 45 7.08 -5.53 10.82
C GLU A 45 7.06 -5.02 9.37
N ILE A 46 7.07 -3.70 9.19
CA ILE A 46 7.12 -3.08 7.85
C ILE A 46 8.44 -3.42 7.15
N GLU A 47 9.58 -3.42 7.85
CA GLU A 47 10.86 -3.85 7.27
C GLU A 47 10.85 -5.32 6.85
N SER A 48 10.21 -6.20 7.63
CA SER A 48 10.04 -7.60 7.26
C SER A 48 9.21 -7.76 5.98
N ILE A 49 8.13 -6.99 5.86
CA ILE A 49 7.29 -6.94 4.64
C ILE A 49 8.11 -6.39 3.47
N TYR A 50 8.89 -5.33 3.69
CA TYR A 50 9.76 -4.72 2.67
C TYR A 50 10.79 -5.71 2.12
N ARG A 51 11.37 -6.55 2.98
CA ARG A 51 12.35 -7.59 2.59
C ARG A 51 11.71 -8.73 1.79
N SER A 52 10.43 -8.99 2.01
CA SER A 52 9.70 -10.12 1.41
C SER A 52 9.07 -9.77 0.06
N GLN A 53 8.97 -8.49 -0.28
CA GLN A 53 8.30 -7.99 -1.47
C GLN A 53 9.26 -7.27 -2.42
N SER A 54 8.86 -7.13 -3.68
CA SER A 54 9.62 -6.29 -4.63
C SER A 54 9.62 -4.84 -4.17
N ARG A 55 10.81 -4.21 -4.19
CA ARG A 55 10.98 -2.79 -3.85
C ARG A 55 10.06 -1.89 -4.68
N SER A 56 9.87 -2.22 -5.96
CA SER A 56 8.99 -1.46 -6.85
C SER A 56 7.54 -1.49 -6.35
N THR A 57 7.03 -2.67 -6.02
CA THR A 57 5.65 -2.86 -5.56
C THR A 57 5.43 -2.16 -4.21
N MET A 58 6.37 -2.33 -3.30
CA MET A 58 6.33 -1.71 -1.97
C MET A 58 6.35 -0.18 -2.04
N ASN A 59 7.27 0.39 -2.83
CA ASN A 59 7.37 1.84 -2.98
C ASN A 59 6.11 2.44 -3.63
N SER A 60 5.56 1.80 -4.67
CA SER A 60 4.31 2.25 -5.29
C SER A 60 3.13 2.21 -4.31
N CYS A 61 3.05 1.16 -3.48
CA CYS A 61 2.00 1.01 -2.49
C CYS A 61 2.10 2.07 -1.38
N LEU A 62 3.31 2.30 -0.85
CA LEU A 62 3.57 3.34 0.15
C LEU A 62 3.27 4.74 -0.40
N TYR A 63 3.66 5.01 -1.65
CA TYR A 63 3.35 6.26 -2.32
C TYR A 63 1.84 6.50 -2.42
N GLN A 64 1.09 5.48 -2.87
CA GLN A 64 -0.37 5.56 -2.95
C GLN A 64 -1.01 5.80 -1.58
N LEU A 65 -0.59 5.09 -0.54
CA LEU A 65 -1.11 5.29 0.82
C LEU A 65 -0.83 6.70 1.34
N CYS A 66 0.36 7.23 1.08
CA CYS A 66 0.72 8.59 1.48
C CYS A 66 -0.11 9.64 0.71
N HIS A 67 -0.25 9.46 -0.61
CA HIS A 67 -1.07 10.32 -1.45
C HIS A 67 -2.56 10.30 -1.05
N ASP A 68 -3.12 9.11 -0.81
CA ASP A 68 -4.50 8.93 -0.35
C ASP A 68 -4.73 9.63 1.01
N SER A 69 -3.75 9.52 1.93
CA SER A 69 -3.80 10.17 3.24
C SER A 69 -3.74 11.71 3.13
N LEU A 70 -2.87 12.23 2.27
CA LEU A 70 -2.77 13.68 2.02
C LEU A 70 -4.06 14.24 1.40
N LEU A 71 -4.62 13.57 0.39
CA LEU A 71 -5.89 13.98 -0.20
C LEU A 71 -7.05 13.93 0.79
N SER A 72 -7.10 12.90 1.65
CA SER A 72 -8.10 12.82 2.72
C SER A 72 -7.99 14.00 3.68
N SER A 73 -6.77 14.42 4.04
CA SER A 73 -6.56 15.58 4.90
C SER A 73 -7.00 16.90 4.24
N LEU A 74 -6.74 17.06 2.94
CA LEU A 74 -7.13 18.25 2.18
C LEU A 74 -8.67 18.38 2.06
N SER A 75 -9.35 17.26 1.77
CA SER A 75 -10.81 17.23 1.69
C SER A 75 -11.51 17.59 3.00
N LEU A 76 -10.91 17.27 4.15
CA LEU A 76 -11.46 17.61 5.47
C LEU A 76 -11.26 19.09 5.80
N THR A 77 -10.14 19.69 5.38
CA THR A 77 -9.87 21.12 5.62
C THR A 77 -10.76 22.06 4.82
N ASP A 78 -11.17 21.67 3.60
CA ASP A 78 -12.08 22.49 2.78
C ASP A 78 -13.50 22.57 3.38
N GLN A 79 -13.96 21.53 4.10
CA GLN A 79 -15.26 21.54 4.76
C GLN A 79 -15.29 22.38 6.04
N SER A 80 -14.18 22.50 6.78
CA SER A 80 -14.14 23.27 8.02
C SER A 80 -14.03 24.79 7.80
N LEU A 81 -13.71 25.24 6.58
CA LEU A 81 -13.64 26.66 6.22
C LEU A 81 -15.00 27.26 5.82
N LEU A 82 -16.05 26.42 5.70
CA LEU A 82 -17.41 26.83 5.34
C LEU A 82 -18.42 26.74 6.52
N ALA A 83 -17.94 26.54 7.75
CA ALA A 83 -18.75 26.46 8.97
C ALA A 83 -18.53 27.66 9.90
#